data_AF-A0A553PN56-F1
#
_entry.id   AF-A0A553PN56-F1
#
_cell.length_a   1.000
_cell.length_b   1.000
_cell.length_c   1.000
_cell.angle_alpha   90.00
_cell.angle_beta   90.00
_cell.angle_gamma   90.00
#
_symmetry.space_group_name_H-M   'P 1'
#
loop_
_entity.id
_entity.type
_entity.pdbx_description
1 polymer ?
#
loop_
_entity_poly.entity_id
_entity_poly.type
_entity_poly.pdbx_seq_one_letter_code
_entity_poly.pdbx_strand_id
1 'polypeptide(L)'
;MAFYSPNIWAQSTKEWPLFDPGHRRIVDADQIRPNERYPFLALFNFHPVPYAKCTGSLITPQWVVSAAHCLGPKSKISVKDCGSRLKVKVKLTCEAMANGDLKIMPRGTKHWPEVLVGVNDIHKEYNGKAIIAGYGRYKRPPCEVGPEGPHKFEFCGVGQECFKGSKAFAKANCSIRFPYQGEVIQGCSHTPTPSASNPKCAQFFQVTGLQFNKNVDEFVLVKEAEAEVENEAKETKEAKEAKETTKLMIDTKCFRIQPGSFGWCGTIHNYRNFRSQELHVTPETGWGFCQRSCFPKQSQSLGGVERHKMVDVISPKYCYEQMANQGPYKVLPKVLCVAFNHTFKTEFYKVNKKDGVRDQFTALTPNNPTLQQLLGRPQNWYIRGTGSCAGDSGGPLFKVLPRPKDVTEYVLIGITSRGTGVRGNCGGLDNPTHYVRVKLFVKWILSYVGEENLCLSRTSGTKLEHDDE
;
A
#
# COMPACT_ATOMS: atom_id res chain seq x y z
N MET A 1 0.24 14.36 15.98
CA MET A 1 -0.99 14.80 15.29
C MET A 1 -1.15 16.30 15.50
N ALA A 2 -1.93 16.98 14.68
CA ALA A 2 -2.26 18.39 14.89
C ALA A 2 -3.79 18.55 14.90
N PHE A 3 -4.28 19.34 15.84
CA PHE A 3 -5.68 19.73 15.95
C PHE A 3 -5.97 21.03 15.22
N TYR A 4 -7.13 21.09 14.60
CA TYR A 4 -7.62 22.25 13.87
C TYR A 4 -9.11 22.40 14.13
N SER A 5 -9.64 23.61 14.19
CA SER A 5 -11.07 23.84 14.27
C SER A 5 -11.59 24.48 12.99
N PRO A 6 -12.19 23.74 12.03
CA PRO A 6 -12.60 24.33 10.76
C PRO A 6 -13.83 25.24 10.84
N ASN A 7 -13.78 26.30 10.04
CA ASN A 7 -14.83 26.88 9.21
C ASN A 7 -14.26 26.95 7.78
N ILE A 8 -14.02 25.81 7.16
CA ILE A 8 -13.49 25.77 5.79
C ILE A 8 -14.68 25.79 4.84
N TRP A 9 -14.66 26.73 3.89
CA TRP A 9 -15.62 26.76 2.79
C TRP A 9 -15.62 25.44 2.04
N ALA A 10 -16.80 24.83 2.03
CA ALA A 10 -17.24 23.88 1.04
C ALA A 10 -17.39 24.57 -0.34
N GLN A 11 -16.97 23.83 -1.37
CA GLN A 11 -17.24 23.99 -2.80
C GLN A 11 -16.79 25.27 -3.53
N SER A 12 -15.86 25.11 -4.48
CA SER A 12 -15.89 25.90 -5.70
C SER A 12 -17.02 25.35 -6.57
N THR A 13 -18.12 26.09 -6.68
CA THR A 13 -19.25 25.89 -7.60
C THR A 13 -18.96 26.31 -9.04
N LYS A 14 -17.69 26.48 -9.45
CA LYS A 14 -17.39 26.34 -10.87
C LYS A 14 -17.50 24.87 -11.21
N GLU A 15 -18.51 24.52 -12.01
CA GLU A 15 -18.66 23.21 -12.63
C GLU A 15 -17.29 22.71 -13.10
N TRP A 16 -16.70 21.79 -12.33
CA TRP A 16 -15.58 21.02 -12.80
C TRP A 16 -16.19 20.02 -13.79
N PRO A 17 -15.72 19.98 -15.05
CA PRO A 17 -16.40 19.27 -16.11
C PRO A 17 -16.70 17.83 -15.68
N LEU A 18 -17.97 17.50 -15.88
CA LEU A 18 -18.58 16.23 -15.56
C LEU A 18 -17.83 15.11 -16.28
N PHE A 19 -17.56 14.06 -15.49
CA PHE A 19 -17.41 12.68 -15.93
C PHE A 19 -16.23 12.35 -16.88
N ASP A 20 -15.21 11.67 -16.34
CA ASP A 20 -14.34 10.78 -17.11
C ASP A 20 -14.16 9.47 -16.32
N PRO A 21 -14.62 8.32 -16.83
CA PRO A 21 -14.55 7.02 -16.14
C PRO A 21 -13.12 6.45 -16.00
N GLY A 22 -12.07 7.24 -16.27
CA GLY A 22 -10.72 6.74 -16.43
C GLY A 22 -9.72 6.83 -15.28
N HIS A 23 -9.99 7.51 -14.15
CA HIS A 23 -8.87 8.08 -13.37
C HIS A 23 -8.89 7.91 -11.83
N ARG A 24 -7.99 7.05 -11.33
CA ARG A 24 -7.82 6.68 -9.90
C ARG A 24 -6.60 7.40 -9.26
N ARG A 25 -6.74 8.03 -8.08
CA ARG A 25 -5.71 8.86 -7.37
C ARG A 25 -5.44 8.53 -5.88
N ILE A 26 -6.01 7.44 -5.36
CA ILE A 26 -5.26 6.52 -4.49
C ILE A 26 -4.90 5.36 -5.43
N VAL A 27 -3.72 4.75 -5.34
CA VAL A 27 -3.32 3.76 -6.37
C VAL A 27 -4.31 2.59 -6.40
N ASP A 28 -4.91 2.42 -7.58
CA ASP A 28 -5.98 1.47 -7.89
C ASP A 28 -7.30 1.68 -7.11
N ALA A 29 -7.59 2.88 -6.61
CA ALA A 29 -8.78 3.20 -5.82
C ALA A 29 -9.95 3.81 -6.61
N ASP A 30 -11.16 3.62 -6.09
CA ASP A 30 -12.37 4.02 -6.77
C ASP A 30 -12.71 5.49 -6.52
N GLN A 31 -13.21 6.15 -7.56
CA GLN A 31 -13.67 7.53 -7.48
C GLN A 31 -15.05 7.57 -6.82
N ILE A 32 -15.19 8.47 -5.85
CA ILE A 32 -16.47 8.71 -5.19
C ILE A 32 -17.28 9.72 -6.00
N ARG A 33 -18.56 9.41 -6.21
CA ARG A 33 -19.49 10.33 -6.87
C ARG A 33 -19.72 11.56 -5.98
N PRO A 34 -19.96 12.76 -6.54
CA PRO A 34 -20.12 13.97 -5.74
C PRO A 34 -21.17 13.88 -4.61
N ASN A 35 -22.23 13.10 -4.81
CA ASN A 35 -23.30 12.84 -3.84
C ASN A 35 -23.00 11.75 -2.81
N GLU A 36 -21.86 11.05 -2.93
CA GLU A 36 -21.44 9.94 -2.05
C GLU A 36 -20.20 10.29 -1.22
N ARG A 37 -19.76 11.55 -1.28
CA ARG A 37 -18.58 12.05 -0.59
C ARG A 37 -18.69 11.90 0.92
N TYR A 38 -17.59 11.52 1.56
CA TYR A 38 -17.52 11.43 3.00
C TYR A 38 -17.45 12.83 3.61
N PRO A 39 -18.47 13.24 4.37
CA PRO A 39 -18.56 14.63 4.84
C PRO A 39 -17.50 14.94 5.91
N PHE A 40 -16.81 13.91 6.41
CA PHE A 40 -15.73 14.00 7.39
C PHE A 40 -14.32 14.01 6.78
N LEU A 41 -14.19 13.95 5.45
CA LEU A 41 -12.89 14.06 4.78
C LEU A 41 -12.57 15.53 4.47
N ALA A 42 -11.57 16.09 5.16
CA ALA A 42 -11.12 17.46 4.92
C ALA A 42 -10.01 17.52 3.86
N LEU A 43 -10.02 18.57 3.05
CA LEU A 43 -8.92 18.95 2.15
C LEU A 43 -8.45 20.35 2.53
N PHE A 44 -7.15 20.56 2.69
CA PHE A 44 -6.62 21.91 2.88
C PHE A 44 -5.30 22.15 2.15
N ASN A 45 -5.25 23.28 1.45
CA ASN A 45 -4.11 23.75 0.68
C ASN A 45 -3.66 25.10 1.22
N PHE A 46 -2.55 25.09 1.95
CA PHE A 46 -1.96 26.30 2.54
C PHE A 46 -1.26 27.21 1.50
N HIS A 47 -1.00 26.69 0.30
CA HIS A 47 -0.56 27.50 -0.83
C HIS A 47 -1.42 27.15 -2.04
N PRO A 48 -1.63 28.09 -2.98
CA PRO A 48 -2.37 27.82 -4.21
C PRO A 48 -1.58 26.79 -5.03
N VAL A 49 -2.05 25.54 -5.01
CA VAL A 49 -1.50 24.43 -5.78
C VAL A 49 -2.66 23.66 -6.43
N PRO A 50 -2.47 23.11 -7.64
CA PRO A 50 -3.54 22.44 -8.39
C PRO A 50 -3.84 21.00 -7.90
N TYR A 51 -3.25 20.58 -6.78
CA TYR A 51 -3.38 19.24 -6.21
C TYR A 51 -3.60 19.31 -4.70
N ALA A 52 -4.06 18.22 -4.07
CA ALA A 52 -4.13 18.15 -2.62
C ALA A 52 -2.73 18.12 -2.00
N LYS A 53 -2.40 19.11 -1.16
CA LYS A 53 -1.15 19.12 -0.40
C LYS A 53 -1.26 18.22 0.82
N CYS A 54 -2.39 18.29 1.52
CA CYS A 54 -2.72 17.46 2.67
C CYS A 54 -4.23 17.28 2.82
N THR A 55 -4.58 16.23 3.55
CA THR A 55 -5.95 15.86 3.89
C THR A 55 -6.13 15.99 5.41
N GLY A 56 -7.36 15.93 5.91
CA GLY A 56 -7.67 15.85 7.33
C GLY A 56 -8.87 14.96 7.58
N SER A 57 -9.06 14.57 8.83
CA SER A 57 -10.22 13.81 9.30
C SER A 57 -10.99 14.71 10.26
N LEU A 58 -12.24 15.06 9.92
CA LEU A 58 -13.14 15.66 10.90
C LEU A 58 -13.39 14.63 11.99
N ILE A 59 -13.29 15.07 13.23
CA ILE A 59 -13.66 14.29 14.42
C ILE A 59 -14.89 14.88 15.13
N THR A 60 -15.20 16.14 14.82
CA THR A 60 -16.44 16.82 15.17
C THR A 60 -16.78 17.80 14.05
N PRO A 61 -18.00 18.35 14.02
CA PRO A 61 -18.36 19.53 13.25
C PRO A 61 -17.26 20.59 13.14
N GLN A 62 -16.65 20.92 14.28
CA GLN A 62 -15.75 22.05 14.42
C GLN A 62 -14.33 21.61 14.69
N TRP A 63 -13.95 20.34 14.52
CA TRP A 63 -12.58 19.88 14.73
C TRP A 63 -12.10 18.88 13.67
N VAL A 64 -10.90 19.12 13.14
CA VAL A 64 -10.15 18.28 12.20
C VAL A 64 -8.84 17.87 12.83
N VAL A 65 -8.47 16.60 12.67
CA VAL A 65 -7.14 16.09 12.97
C VAL A 65 -6.37 15.84 11.68
N SER A 66 -5.11 16.27 11.62
CA SER A 66 -4.24 16.02 10.47
C SER A 66 -2.77 15.76 10.87
N ALA A 67 -1.92 15.48 9.88
CA ALA A 67 -0.50 15.27 10.06
C ALA A 67 0.23 16.59 10.31
N ALA A 68 1.05 16.65 11.36
CA ALA A 68 1.75 17.89 11.74
C ALA A 68 2.68 18.42 10.63
N HIS A 69 3.31 17.53 9.86
CA HIS A 69 4.21 17.93 8.77
C HIS A 69 3.49 18.68 7.63
N CYS A 70 2.15 18.64 7.57
CA CYS A 70 1.34 19.42 6.64
C CYS A 70 1.39 20.91 6.93
N LEU A 71 1.61 21.29 8.19
CA LEU A 71 1.68 22.67 8.67
C LEU A 71 3.12 23.23 8.62
N GLY A 72 4.12 22.36 8.51
CA GLY A 72 5.54 22.70 8.58
C GLY A 72 6.17 22.37 9.93
N PRO A 73 7.42 22.77 10.16
CA PRO A 73 8.10 22.53 11.45
C PRO A 73 7.37 23.24 12.59
N LYS A 74 7.19 22.59 13.74
CA LYS A 74 6.53 23.19 14.93
C LYS A 74 7.17 24.51 15.34
N SER A 75 8.50 24.63 15.21
CA SER A 75 9.26 25.87 15.47
C SER A 75 8.96 27.05 14.53
N LYS A 76 8.30 26.80 13.39
CA LYS A 76 7.90 27.83 12.42
C LYS A 76 6.40 28.14 12.45
N ILE A 77 5.66 27.51 13.37
CA ILE A 77 4.24 27.72 13.56
C ILE A 77 4.08 28.56 14.83
N SER A 78 4.03 29.88 14.66
CA SER A 78 3.82 30.83 15.76
C SER A 78 2.43 31.47 15.63
N VAL A 79 1.90 32.02 16.73
CA VAL A 79 0.66 32.83 16.71
C VAL A 79 0.78 33.99 15.70
N LYS A 80 1.99 34.57 15.54
CA LYS A 80 2.28 35.63 14.55
C LYS A 80 2.27 35.15 13.09
N ASP A 81 2.54 33.87 12.85
CA ASP A 81 2.58 33.27 11.51
C ASP A 81 1.24 32.65 11.08
N CYS A 82 0.19 32.84 11.88
CA CYS A 82 -1.15 32.30 11.64
C CYS A 82 -1.74 32.82 10.32
N GLY A 83 -1.52 32.08 9.25
CA GLY A 83 -2.00 32.45 7.92
C GLY A 83 -1.16 33.49 7.17
N SER A 84 -0.15 34.10 7.78
CA SER A 84 0.61 35.22 7.18
C SER A 84 1.41 34.84 5.92
N ARG A 85 1.76 33.56 5.77
CA ARG A 85 2.42 33.00 4.57
C ARG A 85 1.46 32.30 3.59
N LEU A 86 0.17 32.25 3.91
CA LEU A 86 -0.85 31.65 3.07
C LEU A 86 -1.35 32.71 2.09
N LYS A 87 -1.03 32.55 0.80
CA LYS A 87 -1.53 33.44 -0.27
C LYS A 87 -3.03 33.24 -0.59
N VAL A 88 -3.80 32.68 0.34
CA VAL A 88 -5.22 32.34 0.16
C VAL A 88 -6.03 33.17 1.16
N LYS A 89 -7.12 33.83 0.71
CA LYS A 89 -7.98 34.71 1.53
C LYS A 89 -8.84 33.93 2.56
N VAL A 90 -8.23 33.09 3.38
CA VAL A 90 -8.88 32.47 4.54
C VAL A 90 -8.40 33.22 5.78
N LYS A 91 -9.30 33.96 6.45
CA LYS A 91 -8.97 34.58 7.74
C LYS A 91 -8.89 33.48 8.80
N LEU A 92 -7.67 33.24 9.30
CA LEU A 92 -7.39 32.30 10.38
C LEU A 92 -7.15 33.07 11.68
N THR A 93 -7.61 32.53 12.80
CA THR A 93 -7.22 32.94 14.15
C THR A 93 -6.48 31.78 14.80
N CYS A 94 -5.37 32.05 15.48
CA CYS A 94 -4.60 31.04 16.19
C CYS A 94 -4.47 31.40 17.66
N GLU A 95 -4.58 30.39 18.52
CA GLU A 95 -4.46 30.51 19.97
C GLU A 95 -3.42 29.49 20.45
N ALA A 96 -2.39 29.95 21.15
CA ALA A 96 -1.41 29.08 21.77
C ALA A 96 -2.01 28.47 23.04
N MET A 97 -1.93 27.14 23.17
CA MET A 97 -2.43 26.41 24.31
C MET A 97 -1.34 26.23 25.36
N ALA A 98 -1.73 26.00 26.61
CA ALA A 98 -0.81 25.86 27.75
C ALA A 98 0.23 24.74 27.58
N ASN A 99 -0.06 23.72 26.76
CA ASN A 99 0.83 22.62 26.43
C ASN A 99 1.75 22.89 25.21
N GLY A 100 1.76 24.12 24.70
CA GLY A 100 2.59 24.53 23.57
C GLY A 100 2.07 24.07 22.19
N ASP A 101 0.82 23.60 22.11
CA ASP A 101 0.13 23.38 20.84
C ASP A 101 -0.59 24.64 20.36
N LEU A 102 -1.02 24.64 19.10
CA LEU A 102 -1.68 25.78 18.47
C LEU A 102 -3.07 25.37 17.99
N LYS A 103 -4.11 26.01 18.54
CA LYS A 103 -5.48 25.94 18.04
C LYS A 103 -5.61 26.91 16.87
N ILE A 104 -6.16 26.48 15.74
CA ILE A 104 -6.34 27.32 14.54
C ILE A 104 -7.80 27.26 14.10
N MET A 105 -8.44 28.42 13.90
CA MET A 105 -9.86 28.56 13.53
C MET A 105 -10.05 29.47 12.32
N PRO A 106 -10.79 29.08 11.27
CA PRO A 106 -11.32 30.01 10.28
C PRO A 106 -12.61 30.69 10.73
N ARG A 107 -13.04 31.72 9.99
CA ARG A 107 -14.30 32.44 10.20
C ARG A 107 -15.39 32.01 9.20
N GLY A 108 -16.49 31.42 9.71
CA GLY A 108 -17.81 31.28 9.05
C GLY A 108 -18.10 30.01 8.26
N THR A 109 -19.02 29.16 8.75
CA THR A 109 -20.26 28.61 8.12
C THR A 109 -20.95 27.63 9.09
N LYS A 110 -22.23 27.28 8.88
CA LYS A 110 -23.17 26.81 9.93
C LYS A 110 -23.77 25.39 9.76
N HIS A 111 -23.19 24.50 8.95
CA HIS A 111 -23.72 23.12 8.80
C HIS A 111 -22.61 22.06 8.82
N TRP A 112 -22.89 20.95 9.51
CA TRP A 112 -21.86 20.01 9.95
C TRP A 112 -22.35 18.55 10.01
N PRO A 113 -21.52 17.56 9.64
CA PRO A 113 -21.80 16.14 9.90
C PRO A 113 -21.32 15.70 11.29
N GLU A 114 -22.03 14.77 11.90
CA GLU A 114 -21.57 14.01 13.08
C GLU A 114 -20.63 12.87 12.62
N VAL A 115 -19.53 12.67 13.34
CA VAL A 115 -18.52 11.64 13.03
C VAL A 115 -18.17 10.91 14.31
N LEU A 116 -18.23 9.59 14.30
CA LEU A 116 -17.89 8.79 15.48
C LEU A 116 -16.39 8.52 15.54
N VAL A 117 -15.79 8.76 16.70
CA VAL A 117 -14.41 8.39 17.01
C VAL A 117 -14.42 7.03 17.70
N GLY A 118 -13.70 6.06 17.12
CA GLY A 118 -13.60 4.72 17.68
C GLY A 118 -12.79 4.71 18.98
N VAL A 119 -13.41 4.27 20.07
CA VAL A 119 -12.73 4.09 21.37
C VAL A 119 -12.34 2.64 21.65
N ASN A 120 -12.96 1.69 20.96
CA ASN A 120 -12.70 0.27 21.16
C ASN A 120 -11.77 -0.29 20.10
N ASP A 121 -11.34 -1.54 20.29
CA ASP A 121 -10.53 -2.22 19.29
C ASP A 121 -11.42 -2.77 18.18
N ILE A 122 -12.15 -1.86 17.52
CA ILE A 122 -13.16 -2.13 16.47
C ILE A 122 -12.53 -2.90 15.30
N HIS A 123 -11.20 -2.86 15.16
CA HIS A 123 -10.49 -3.71 14.20
C HIS A 123 -10.53 -5.21 14.56
N LYS A 124 -10.48 -5.58 15.85
CA LYS A 124 -10.57 -6.96 16.35
C LYS A 124 -12.02 -7.45 16.45
N GLU A 125 -12.93 -6.57 16.84
CA GLU A 125 -14.32 -6.95 17.14
C GLU A 125 -15.18 -7.09 15.89
N TYR A 126 -14.83 -6.38 14.81
CA TYR A 126 -15.47 -6.53 13.51
C TYR A 126 -14.50 -7.15 12.53
N ASN A 127 -14.76 -8.40 12.11
CA ASN A 127 -14.03 -9.10 11.04
C ASN A 127 -14.12 -8.42 9.64
N GLY A 128 -14.64 -7.19 9.57
CA GLY A 128 -14.80 -6.41 8.35
C GLY A 128 -13.56 -5.58 7.99
N LYS A 129 -13.37 -5.39 6.69
CA LYS A 129 -12.35 -4.50 6.10
C LYS A 129 -12.55 -3.05 6.55
N ALA A 130 -11.46 -2.29 6.59
CA ALA A 130 -11.51 -0.85 6.82
C ALA A 130 -11.52 -0.10 5.48
N ILE A 131 -11.86 1.18 5.49
CA ILE A 131 -11.85 2.05 4.33
C ILE A 131 -10.86 3.18 4.56
N ILE A 132 -10.02 3.45 3.57
CA ILE A 132 -9.21 4.67 3.49
C ILE A 132 -9.86 5.62 2.50
N ALA A 133 -9.83 6.92 2.79
CA ALA A 133 -10.26 7.94 1.85
C ALA A 133 -9.28 9.12 1.81
N GLY A 134 -9.20 9.78 0.65
CA GLY A 134 -8.21 10.83 0.44
C GLY A 134 -8.32 11.54 -0.90
N TYR A 135 -7.54 12.61 -1.02
CA TYR A 135 -7.44 13.45 -2.22
C TYR A 135 -6.03 13.43 -2.85
N GLY A 136 -5.16 12.52 -2.39
CA GLY A 136 -3.73 12.46 -2.67
C GLY A 136 -3.31 12.45 -4.14
N ARG A 137 -2.00 12.59 -4.35
CA ARG A 137 -1.40 12.76 -5.67
C ARG A 137 -1.56 11.51 -6.54
N TYR A 138 -1.91 11.77 -7.80
CA TYR A 138 -2.16 10.81 -8.88
C TYR A 138 -0.96 9.97 -9.30
N LYS A 139 0.24 10.54 -9.29
CA LYS A 139 1.37 9.97 -10.04
C LYS A 139 2.51 9.57 -9.12
N ARG A 140 2.92 8.32 -9.28
CA ARG A 140 4.20 7.81 -8.79
C ARG A 140 5.21 7.90 -9.94
N PRO A 141 6.47 8.26 -9.65
CA PRO A 141 7.46 8.49 -10.69
C PRO A 141 7.72 7.25 -11.57
N PRO A 142 8.12 6.07 -11.05
CA PRO A 142 8.15 4.84 -11.84
C PRO A 142 6.78 4.12 -11.81
N CYS A 143 6.45 3.41 -12.90
CA CYS A 143 5.29 2.54 -12.91
C CYS A 143 5.49 1.35 -11.95
N GLU A 144 4.46 0.98 -11.18
CA GLU A 144 4.43 -0.26 -10.40
C GLU A 144 3.84 -1.38 -11.28
N VAL A 145 4.42 -2.58 -11.30
CA VAL A 145 3.83 -3.76 -11.98
C VAL A 145 2.68 -4.36 -11.16
N GLY A 146 1.88 -5.19 -11.81
CA GLY A 146 0.72 -5.86 -11.21
C GLY A 146 1.08 -7.00 -10.24
N PRO A 147 0.06 -7.73 -9.77
CA PRO A 147 0.25 -8.95 -8.99
C PRO A 147 0.71 -10.15 -9.82
N GLU A 148 0.66 -10.09 -11.15
CA GLU A 148 1.07 -11.19 -12.02
C GLU A 148 2.58 -11.21 -12.30
N GLY A 149 3.10 -12.40 -12.56
CA GLY A 149 4.49 -12.62 -12.96
C GLY A 149 5.46 -12.80 -11.78
N PRO A 150 6.77 -12.86 -12.07
CA PRO A 150 7.77 -13.21 -11.06
C PRO A 150 7.94 -12.14 -9.99
N HIS A 151 7.79 -10.88 -10.38
CA HIS A 151 7.89 -9.75 -9.46
C HIS A 151 6.57 -9.04 -9.30
N LYS A 152 6.02 -9.13 -8.09
CA LYS A 152 4.72 -8.56 -7.74
C LYS A 152 4.92 -7.18 -7.16
N PHE A 153 4.23 -6.19 -7.71
CA PHE A 153 4.22 -4.83 -7.17
C PHE A 153 5.61 -4.19 -7.03
N GLU A 154 6.54 -4.58 -7.91
CA GLU A 154 7.82 -3.90 -8.10
C GLU A 154 7.67 -2.71 -9.03
N PHE A 155 8.75 -1.95 -9.23
CA PHE A 155 8.74 -0.82 -10.16
C PHE A 155 9.40 -1.19 -11.49
N CYS A 156 8.83 -0.75 -12.61
CA CYS A 156 9.47 -0.85 -13.91
C CYS A 156 10.79 -0.06 -13.92
N GLY A 157 11.77 -0.56 -14.69
CA GLY A 157 12.97 0.18 -15.07
C GLY A 157 12.61 1.47 -15.80
N VAL A 158 13.37 2.53 -15.53
CA VAL A 158 13.14 3.88 -16.07
C VAL A 158 14.42 4.42 -16.71
N GLY A 159 14.30 5.40 -17.61
CA GLY A 159 15.48 6.05 -18.18
C GLY A 159 16.36 6.76 -17.14
N GLN A 160 17.65 6.94 -17.46
CA GLN A 160 18.65 7.57 -16.57
C GLN A 160 18.30 9.01 -16.18
N GLU A 161 17.44 9.67 -16.95
CA GLU A 161 16.90 11.00 -16.66
C GLU A 161 15.93 11.03 -15.45
N CYS A 162 15.41 9.87 -15.04
CA CYS A 162 14.54 9.74 -13.89
C CYS A 162 15.35 9.44 -12.63
N PHE A 163 15.58 10.44 -11.78
CA PHE A 163 16.16 10.23 -10.46
C PHE A 163 15.60 11.24 -9.46
N LYS A 164 15.72 10.96 -8.16
CA LYS A 164 15.23 11.85 -7.10
C LYS A 164 15.89 13.24 -7.23
N GLY A 165 15.08 14.26 -7.54
CA GLY A 165 15.55 15.62 -7.80
C GLY A 165 15.49 16.06 -9.27
N SER A 166 15.30 15.13 -10.21
CA SER A 166 15.13 15.47 -11.63
C SER A 166 13.72 16.03 -11.92
N LYS A 167 13.59 16.82 -12.99
CA LYS A 167 12.28 17.36 -13.43
C LYS A 167 11.31 16.23 -13.81
N ALA A 168 11.81 15.16 -14.44
CA ALA A 168 11.01 13.99 -14.82
C ALA A 168 10.43 13.30 -13.57
N PHE A 169 11.24 13.11 -12.53
CA PHE A 169 10.79 12.54 -11.27
C PHE A 169 9.77 13.43 -10.55
N ALA A 170 10.03 14.74 -10.47
CA ALA A 170 9.13 15.69 -9.81
C ALA A 170 7.77 15.81 -10.49
N LYS A 171 7.74 15.71 -11.83
CA LYS A 171 6.52 15.71 -12.63
C LYS A 171 5.90 14.31 -12.78
N ALA A 172 6.53 13.30 -12.21
CA ALA A 172 6.17 11.89 -12.35
C ALA A 172 5.89 11.51 -13.81
N ASN A 173 6.87 11.82 -14.65
CA ASN A 173 6.83 11.63 -16.10
C ASN A 173 8.06 10.82 -16.56
N CYS A 174 8.46 9.86 -15.73
CA CYS A 174 9.59 8.99 -16.03
C CYS A 174 9.16 7.95 -17.06
N SER A 175 9.89 7.85 -18.16
CA SER A 175 9.62 6.88 -19.20
C SER A 175 10.16 5.51 -18.78
N ILE A 176 9.34 4.47 -18.98
CA ILE A 176 9.78 3.08 -18.80
C ILE A 176 10.85 2.79 -19.86
N ARG A 177 12.01 2.29 -19.41
CA ARG A 177 13.13 1.93 -20.27
C ARG A 177 13.97 0.86 -19.60
N PHE A 178 14.25 -0.23 -20.31
CA PHE A 178 15.03 -1.35 -19.78
C PHE A 178 15.72 -2.16 -20.90
N PRO A 179 16.90 -2.74 -20.65
CA PRO A 179 17.55 -3.64 -21.60
C PRO A 179 16.92 -5.04 -21.59
N TYR A 180 16.78 -5.67 -22.75
CA TYR A 180 16.37 -7.06 -22.89
C TYR A 180 16.84 -7.63 -24.25
N GLN A 181 17.47 -8.81 -24.24
CA GLN A 181 17.93 -9.51 -25.46
C GLN A 181 18.78 -8.64 -26.43
N GLY A 182 19.69 -7.83 -25.89
CA GLY A 182 20.56 -6.96 -26.69
C GLY A 182 19.91 -5.64 -27.14
N GLU A 183 18.61 -5.48 -26.92
CA GLU A 183 17.84 -4.29 -27.28
C GLU A 183 17.48 -3.45 -26.05
N VAL A 184 17.22 -2.16 -26.25
CA VAL A 184 16.68 -1.27 -25.21
C VAL A 184 15.21 -1.04 -25.47
N ILE A 185 14.36 -1.68 -24.68
CA ILE A 185 12.90 -1.56 -24.77
C ILE A 185 12.46 -0.22 -24.16
N GLN A 186 11.57 0.47 -24.88
CA GLN A 186 10.90 1.69 -24.42
C GLN A 186 9.42 1.41 -24.17
N GLY A 187 8.90 1.82 -23.02
CA GLY A 187 7.54 1.48 -22.62
C GLY A 187 7.40 0.02 -22.16
N CYS A 188 6.16 -0.44 -22.02
CA CYS A 188 5.87 -1.84 -21.74
C CYS A 188 5.90 -2.65 -23.03
N SER A 189 6.59 -3.79 -23.02
CA SER A 189 6.67 -4.69 -24.16
C SER A 189 5.39 -5.50 -24.33
N HIS A 190 4.93 -5.65 -25.57
CA HIS A 190 3.82 -6.52 -25.96
C HIS A 190 4.29 -7.81 -26.66
N THR A 191 5.60 -8.06 -26.67
CA THR A 191 6.15 -9.37 -27.09
C THR A 191 5.77 -10.44 -26.06
N PRO A 192 5.87 -11.74 -26.41
CA PRO A 192 5.85 -12.81 -25.41
C PRO A 192 6.78 -12.48 -24.23
N THR A 193 6.34 -12.83 -23.02
CA THR A 193 7.12 -12.55 -21.81
C THR A 193 8.40 -13.39 -21.77
N PRO A 194 9.39 -13.04 -20.93
CA PRO A 194 10.62 -13.81 -20.80
C PRO A 194 10.38 -15.30 -20.47
N SER A 195 9.30 -15.63 -19.76
CA SER A 195 8.93 -17.02 -19.45
C SER A 195 8.71 -17.88 -20.70
N ALA A 196 8.42 -17.29 -21.86
CA ALA A 196 8.25 -18.02 -23.12
C ALA A 196 9.53 -18.69 -23.60
N SER A 197 10.70 -18.21 -23.16
CA SER A 197 12.00 -18.78 -23.52
C SER A 197 12.46 -19.92 -22.60
N ASN A 198 11.64 -20.32 -21.61
CA ASN A 198 11.98 -21.40 -20.69
C ASN A 198 11.58 -22.78 -21.26
N PRO A 199 12.55 -23.64 -21.66
CA PRO A 199 12.26 -24.93 -22.30
C PRO A 199 11.57 -25.91 -21.35
N LYS A 200 11.88 -25.87 -20.04
CA LYS A 200 11.24 -26.74 -19.04
C LYS A 200 9.78 -26.40 -18.85
N CYS A 201 9.45 -25.10 -18.85
CA CYS A 201 8.05 -24.66 -18.81
C CYS A 201 7.29 -25.05 -20.06
N ALA A 202 7.91 -24.93 -21.25
CA ALA A 202 7.31 -25.38 -22.50
C ALA A 202 6.98 -26.89 -22.46
N GLN A 203 7.94 -27.70 -22.02
CA GLN A 203 7.74 -29.15 -21.84
C GLN A 203 6.64 -29.45 -20.80
N PHE A 204 6.65 -28.78 -19.66
CA PHE A 204 5.64 -28.95 -18.61
C PHE A 204 4.22 -28.71 -19.13
N PHE A 205 3.98 -27.59 -19.81
CA PHE A 205 2.65 -27.29 -20.36
C PHE A 205 2.28 -28.22 -21.53
N GLN A 206 3.25 -28.65 -22.35
CA GLN A 206 3.01 -29.63 -23.42
C GLN A 206 2.58 -30.99 -22.86
N VAL A 207 3.25 -31.48 -21.80
CA VAL A 207 2.96 -32.80 -21.21
C VAL A 207 1.68 -32.79 -20.39
N THR A 208 1.45 -31.73 -19.61
CA THR A 208 0.31 -31.68 -18.68
C THR A 208 -0.97 -31.13 -19.30
N GLY A 209 -0.87 -30.35 -20.39
CA GLY A 209 -2.01 -29.63 -20.96
C GLY A 209 -2.55 -28.50 -20.08
N LEU A 210 -1.87 -28.17 -18.98
CA LEU A 210 -2.30 -27.13 -18.04
C LEU A 210 -2.22 -25.74 -18.65
N GLN A 211 -3.05 -24.84 -18.13
CA GLN A 211 -3.10 -23.44 -18.54
C GLN A 211 -3.27 -22.53 -17.33
N PHE A 212 -2.78 -21.29 -17.45
CA PHE A 212 -2.94 -20.29 -16.40
C PHE A 212 -4.39 -19.77 -16.31
N ASN A 213 -5.10 -20.12 -15.24
CA ASN A 213 -6.43 -19.60 -14.92
C ASN A 213 -6.38 -18.45 -13.90
N LYS A 214 -7.51 -17.83 -13.54
CA LYS A 214 -7.56 -16.67 -12.61
C LYS A 214 -6.99 -16.93 -11.20
N ASN A 215 -6.85 -18.18 -10.78
CA ASN A 215 -6.42 -18.60 -9.45
C ASN A 215 -4.95 -19.07 -9.43
N VAL A 216 -4.28 -19.18 -10.57
CA VAL A 216 -2.88 -19.60 -10.68
C VAL A 216 -2.09 -18.54 -11.44
N ASP A 217 -0.97 -18.12 -10.85
CA ASP A 217 -0.07 -17.13 -11.42
C ASP A 217 1.37 -17.65 -11.59
N GLU A 218 1.73 -18.67 -10.81
CA GLU A 218 3.07 -19.25 -10.80
C GLU A 218 2.95 -20.78 -10.68
N PHE A 219 3.60 -21.51 -11.57
CA PHE A 219 3.85 -22.93 -11.38
C PHE A 219 5.30 -23.11 -10.97
N VAL A 220 5.54 -23.85 -9.89
CA VAL A 220 6.87 -24.13 -9.37
C VAL A 220 7.15 -25.61 -9.58
N LEU A 221 8.17 -25.90 -10.38
CA LEU A 221 8.65 -27.25 -10.60
C LEU A 221 9.78 -27.52 -9.60
N VAL A 222 9.68 -28.62 -8.87
CA VAL A 222 10.69 -29.04 -7.89
C VAL A 222 11.23 -30.41 -8.25
N LYS A 223 12.50 -30.65 -7.94
CA LYS A 223 13.16 -31.96 -8.11
C LYS A 223 13.86 -32.36 -6.84
N GLU A 224 14.24 -33.62 -6.76
CA GLU A 224 15.13 -34.10 -5.69
C GLU A 224 16.53 -33.50 -5.90
N ALA A 225 17.12 -33.01 -4.82
CA ALA A 225 18.49 -32.56 -4.80
C ALA A 225 19.41 -33.78 -4.99
N GLU A 226 20.38 -33.65 -5.89
CA GLU A 226 21.41 -34.66 -6.05
C GLU A 226 22.24 -34.71 -4.76
N ALA A 227 22.53 -35.91 -4.26
CA ALA A 227 23.33 -36.07 -3.05
C ALA A 227 24.74 -35.49 -3.28
N GLU A 228 25.13 -34.50 -2.49
CA GLU A 228 26.52 -34.08 -2.41
C GLU A 228 27.31 -35.26 -1.81
N VAL A 229 28.18 -35.87 -2.62
CA VAL A 229 29.10 -36.90 -2.14
C VAL A 229 30.20 -36.18 -1.35
N GLU A 230 29.93 -35.88 -0.08
CA GLU A 230 30.99 -35.55 0.88
C GLU A 230 31.75 -36.84 1.19
N ASN A 231 32.93 -36.96 0.59
CA ASN A 231 33.91 -37.96 1.00
C ASN A 231 34.46 -37.56 2.37
N GLU A 232 33.85 -37.99 3.47
CA GLU A 232 34.56 -38.15 4.74
C GLU A 232 33.86 -39.08 5.76
N ALA A 233 34.42 -40.29 5.83
CA ALA A 233 34.69 -41.14 7.00
C ALA A 233 33.62 -41.39 8.12
N LYS A 234 33.40 -42.71 8.30
CA LYS A 234 33.03 -43.46 9.53
C LYS A 234 31.58 -43.36 10.01
N GLU A 235 30.76 -44.22 9.42
CA GLU A 235 29.44 -44.62 9.91
C GLU A 235 29.52 -45.34 11.27
N THR A 236 28.77 -44.86 12.26
CA THR A 236 28.31 -45.67 13.39
C THR A 236 26.86 -46.12 13.15
N LYS A 237 26.58 -47.36 13.58
CA LYS A 237 25.29 -48.07 13.40
C LYS A 237 24.06 -47.41 14.02
N GLU A 238 24.22 -46.31 14.75
CA GLU A 238 23.13 -45.59 15.44
C GLU A 238 22.54 -44.44 14.61
N ALA A 239 23.08 -44.14 13.41
CA ALA A 239 22.52 -43.14 12.49
C ALA A 239 21.39 -43.67 11.57
N LYS A 240 20.99 -44.95 11.70
CA LYS A 240 20.04 -45.61 10.78
C LYS A 240 18.54 -45.32 11.03
N GLU A 241 18.20 -44.47 11.99
CA GLU A 241 16.80 -44.04 12.23
C GLU A 241 16.58 -42.52 12.11
N ALA A 242 17.47 -41.81 11.39
CA ALA A 242 17.11 -40.51 10.85
C ALA A 242 16.32 -40.72 9.55
N LYS A 243 15.00 -40.50 9.60
CA LYS A 243 14.10 -40.40 8.43
C LYS A 243 14.83 -39.72 7.27
N GLU A 244 15.08 -40.46 6.20
CA GLU A 244 15.68 -39.99 4.96
C GLU A 244 14.74 -38.96 4.31
N THR A 245 14.79 -37.71 4.79
CA THR A 245 14.08 -36.59 4.18
C THR A 245 14.79 -36.23 2.89
N THR A 246 14.32 -36.77 1.77
CA THR A 246 14.79 -36.39 0.44
C THR A 246 14.71 -34.87 0.29
N LYS A 247 15.87 -34.22 0.15
CA LYS A 247 15.97 -32.76 0.05
C LYS A 247 15.43 -32.34 -1.32
N LEU A 248 14.40 -31.48 -1.36
CA LEU A 248 13.85 -30.93 -2.60
C LEU A 248 14.56 -29.61 -2.96
N MET A 249 14.69 -29.33 -4.25
CA MET A 249 15.18 -28.05 -4.78
C MET A 249 14.25 -27.52 -5.89
N ILE A 250 14.26 -26.20 -6.08
CA ILE A 250 13.53 -25.57 -7.20
C ILE A 250 14.24 -25.93 -8.50
N ASP A 251 13.50 -26.54 -9.43
CA ASP A 251 14.01 -26.87 -10.75
C ASP A 251 13.76 -25.73 -11.76
N THR A 252 12.57 -25.11 -11.70
CA THR A 252 12.24 -23.89 -12.45
C THR A 252 10.92 -23.28 -11.96
N LYS A 253 10.65 -22.01 -12.36
CA LYS A 253 9.38 -21.32 -12.15
C LYS A 253 8.79 -20.87 -13.48
N CYS A 254 7.51 -21.17 -13.68
CA CYS A 254 6.79 -20.87 -14.91
C CYS A 254 5.72 -19.80 -14.70
N PHE A 255 5.71 -18.82 -15.61
CA PHE A 255 4.79 -17.68 -15.60
C PHE A 255 4.06 -17.54 -16.93
N ARG A 256 3.02 -16.71 -16.96
CA ARG A 256 2.23 -16.45 -18.17
C ARG A 256 3.11 -15.92 -19.30
N ILE A 257 2.95 -16.48 -20.50
CA ILE A 257 3.68 -16.08 -21.71
C ILE A 257 3.01 -14.92 -22.47
N GLN A 258 1.69 -14.76 -22.32
CA GLN A 258 0.93 -13.71 -22.99
C GLN A 258 0.90 -12.45 -22.13
N PRO A 259 1.36 -11.29 -22.64
CA PRO A 259 1.61 -10.08 -21.85
C PRO A 259 0.34 -9.26 -21.52
N GLY A 260 -0.83 -9.70 -21.96
CA GLY A 260 -2.10 -8.99 -21.76
C GLY A 260 -2.16 -7.63 -22.48
N SER A 261 -3.16 -6.82 -22.13
CA SER A 261 -3.42 -5.52 -22.77
C SER A 261 -2.47 -4.40 -22.36
N PHE A 262 -1.69 -4.59 -21.30
CA PHE A 262 -0.78 -3.58 -20.76
C PHE A 262 0.70 -3.89 -21.00
N GLY A 263 1.04 -5.08 -21.48
CA GLY A 263 2.43 -5.45 -21.70
C GLY A 263 3.17 -5.86 -20.43
N TRP A 264 4.49 -5.99 -20.52
CA TRP A 264 5.38 -6.27 -19.40
C TRP A 264 6.60 -5.35 -19.41
N CYS A 265 7.28 -5.21 -18.28
CA CYS A 265 8.52 -4.43 -18.17
C CYS A 265 9.56 -5.17 -17.32
N GLY A 266 10.84 -4.88 -17.56
CA GLY A 266 11.90 -5.20 -16.61
C GLY A 266 11.70 -4.42 -15.30
N THR A 267 11.95 -5.04 -14.16
CA THR A 267 11.67 -4.47 -12.83
C THR A 267 12.92 -4.20 -12.03
N ILE A 268 12.96 -3.07 -11.33
CA ILE A 268 14.01 -2.69 -10.39
C ILE A 268 13.60 -3.01 -8.95
N HIS A 269 14.53 -3.57 -8.17
CA HIS A 269 14.32 -3.82 -6.73
C HIS A 269 14.65 -2.61 -5.85
N ASN A 270 15.59 -1.75 -6.29
CA ASN A 270 16.06 -0.59 -5.54
C ASN A 270 15.57 0.75 -6.14
N TYR A 271 14.33 1.09 -5.85
CA TYR A 271 13.73 2.38 -6.21
C TYR A 271 14.35 3.61 -5.47
N ARG A 272 15.27 3.46 -4.49
CA ARG A 272 15.91 4.63 -3.83
C ARG A 272 16.89 5.32 -4.77
N ASN A 273 17.51 4.56 -5.66
CA ASN A 273 18.51 5.05 -6.59
C ASN A 273 18.21 4.58 -8.02
N PHE A 274 17.38 5.35 -8.73
CA PHE A 274 17.08 5.12 -10.14
C PHE A 274 18.29 5.33 -11.09
N ARG A 275 19.46 5.75 -10.59
CA ARG A 275 20.66 5.96 -11.42
C ARG A 275 21.42 4.67 -11.73
N SER A 276 21.34 3.65 -10.86
CA SER A 276 22.02 2.36 -11.02
C SER A 276 20.96 1.25 -11.07
N GLN A 277 20.38 1.06 -12.25
CA GLN A 277 19.37 0.02 -12.47
C GLN A 277 20.06 -1.23 -12.97
N GLU A 278 20.59 -2.04 -12.05
CA GLU A 278 20.94 -3.43 -12.38
C GLU A 278 19.63 -4.18 -12.67
N LEU A 279 19.37 -4.40 -13.95
CA LEU A 279 18.19 -5.04 -14.49
C LEU A 279 18.61 -6.37 -15.11
N HIS A 280 18.31 -7.45 -14.40
CA HIS A 280 18.61 -8.81 -14.85
C HIS A 280 17.31 -9.55 -15.15
N VAL A 281 16.82 -9.38 -16.37
CA VAL A 281 15.62 -10.06 -16.86
C VAL A 281 15.98 -11.48 -17.30
N THR A 282 15.40 -12.47 -16.63
CA THR A 282 15.48 -13.89 -17.00
C THR A 282 14.06 -14.44 -17.17
N PRO A 283 13.88 -15.69 -17.63
CA PRO A 283 12.55 -16.30 -17.67
C PRO A 283 11.83 -16.35 -16.32
N GLU A 284 12.59 -16.34 -15.20
CA GLU A 284 12.08 -16.57 -13.86
C GLU A 284 12.12 -15.36 -12.91
N THR A 285 12.81 -14.29 -13.30
CA THR A 285 13.01 -13.11 -12.44
C THR A 285 13.33 -11.86 -13.27
N GLY A 286 13.20 -10.69 -12.64
CA GLY A 286 13.63 -9.40 -13.17
C GLY A 286 12.59 -8.68 -14.03
N TRP A 287 11.36 -9.16 -14.08
CA TRP A 287 10.27 -8.54 -14.83
C TRP A 287 8.90 -8.73 -14.17
N GLY A 288 7.92 -7.95 -14.62
CA GLY A 288 6.53 -8.08 -14.17
C GLY A 288 5.54 -7.48 -15.18
N PHE A 289 4.26 -7.79 -15.00
CA PHE A 289 3.21 -7.30 -15.90
C PHE A 289 2.91 -5.84 -15.63
N CYS A 290 2.96 -5.03 -16.69
CA CYS A 290 2.51 -3.66 -16.60
C CYS A 290 1.01 -3.62 -16.29
N GLN A 291 0.59 -2.53 -15.66
CA GLN A 291 -0.81 -2.27 -15.38
C GLN A 291 -1.21 -0.92 -15.95
N ARG A 292 -2.51 -0.61 -15.87
CA ARG A 292 -3.06 0.66 -16.35
C ARG A 292 -2.31 1.89 -15.83
N SER A 293 -1.76 1.83 -14.61
CA SER A 293 -0.99 2.92 -14.02
C SER A 293 0.31 3.25 -14.78
N CYS A 294 0.81 2.35 -15.63
CA CYS A 294 1.96 2.58 -16.51
C CYS A 294 1.66 3.51 -17.69
N PHE A 295 0.38 3.72 -18.02
CA PHE A 295 -0.03 4.44 -19.22
C PHE A 295 -0.73 5.74 -18.84
N PRO A 296 -0.02 6.89 -18.91
CA PRO A 296 -0.62 8.17 -18.61
C PRO A 296 -1.51 8.62 -19.78
N LYS A 297 -2.80 8.25 -19.78
CA LYS A 297 -3.77 9.01 -20.59
C LYS A 297 -3.89 10.44 -20.01
N GLN A 298 -3.97 11.41 -20.90
CA GLN A 298 -3.42 12.78 -20.78
C GLN A 298 -4.21 13.84 -19.97
N SER A 299 -3.47 14.89 -19.63
CA SER A 299 -3.77 16.35 -19.59
C SER A 299 -4.71 17.05 -18.60
N GLN A 300 -5.38 16.36 -17.66
CA GLN A 300 -6.16 17.12 -16.65
C GLN A 300 -5.68 17.00 -15.20
N SER A 301 -5.66 18.14 -14.53
CA SER A 301 -5.46 18.25 -13.09
C SER A 301 -6.72 17.81 -12.34
N LEU A 302 -6.93 16.51 -12.16
CA LEU A 302 -8.02 15.96 -11.33
C LEU A 302 -7.80 16.16 -9.80
N GLY A 303 -7.14 17.25 -9.41
CA GLY A 303 -6.95 17.59 -8.00
C GLY A 303 -8.32 17.85 -7.38
N GLY A 304 -8.55 17.38 -6.15
CA GLY A 304 -9.83 17.61 -5.45
C GLY A 304 -10.96 16.62 -5.76
N VAL A 305 -10.68 15.51 -6.44
CA VAL A 305 -11.63 14.39 -6.55
C VAL A 305 -11.39 13.41 -5.41
N GLU A 306 -12.44 13.14 -4.63
CA GLU A 306 -12.43 12.21 -3.51
C GLU A 306 -12.41 10.75 -3.96
N ARG A 307 -11.69 9.90 -3.22
CA ARG A 307 -11.54 8.47 -3.52
C ARG A 307 -11.50 7.64 -2.27
N HIS A 308 -11.86 6.37 -2.41
CA HIS A 308 -11.73 5.40 -1.33
C HIS A 308 -11.17 4.06 -1.78
N LYS A 309 -10.76 3.25 -0.81
CA LYS A 309 -10.44 1.85 -1.02
C LYS A 309 -10.67 1.05 0.25
N MET A 310 -11.23 -0.15 0.09
CA MET A 310 -11.26 -1.13 1.18
C MET A 310 -9.87 -1.72 1.38
N VAL A 311 -9.41 -1.80 2.62
CA VAL A 311 -8.06 -2.21 3.00
C VAL A 311 -8.10 -3.10 4.23
N ASP A 312 -7.01 -3.83 4.45
CA ASP A 312 -6.83 -4.69 5.62
C ASP A 312 -6.00 -3.95 6.68
N VAL A 313 -6.43 -4.07 7.94
CA VAL A 313 -5.65 -3.63 9.09
C VAL A 313 -4.88 -4.84 9.59
N ILE A 314 -3.56 -4.79 9.45
CA ILE A 314 -2.68 -5.90 9.79
C ILE A 314 -2.66 -6.08 11.31
N SER A 315 -2.48 -7.34 11.75
CA SER A 315 -2.52 -7.68 13.17
C SER A 315 -1.52 -6.82 13.97
N PRO A 316 -1.88 -6.36 15.18
CA PRO A 316 -0.99 -5.54 15.98
C PRO A 316 0.36 -6.21 16.22
N LYS A 317 0.37 -7.52 16.52
CA LYS A 317 1.58 -8.30 16.73
C LYS A 317 2.54 -8.19 15.54
N TYR A 318 2.06 -8.52 14.34
CA TYR A 318 2.86 -8.44 13.13
C TYR A 318 3.29 -7.00 12.82
N CYS A 319 2.40 -6.03 13.01
CA CYS A 319 2.72 -4.61 12.80
C CYS A 319 3.86 -4.15 13.72
N TYR A 320 3.80 -4.42 15.02
CA TYR A 320 4.81 -3.94 15.96
C TYR A 320 6.13 -4.72 15.85
N GLU A 321 6.06 -6.04 15.76
CA GLU A 321 7.25 -6.89 15.71
C GLU A 321 8.02 -6.76 14.39
N GLN A 322 7.30 -6.74 13.26
CA GLN A 322 7.92 -6.89 11.95
C GLN A 322 8.06 -5.57 11.19
N MET A 323 7.25 -4.55 11.48
CA MET A 323 7.14 -3.36 10.62
C MET A 323 7.45 -2.06 11.36
N ALA A 324 6.84 -1.84 12.52
CA ALA A 324 6.91 -0.59 13.26
C ALA A 324 8.28 -0.34 13.90
N ASN A 325 9.01 -1.42 14.22
CA ASN A 325 10.33 -1.36 14.86
C ASN A 325 11.51 -1.23 13.88
N GLN A 326 11.26 -1.14 12.57
CA GLN A 326 12.32 -1.12 11.54
C GLN A 326 13.06 0.23 11.37
N GLY A 327 13.12 1.09 12.40
CA GLY A 327 13.77 2.39 12.29
C GLY A 327 14.21 3.00 13.63
N PRO A 328 15.07 4.04 13.60
CA PRO A 328 15.54 4.70 14.81
C PRO A 328 14.43 5.61 15.36
N TYR A 329 13.64 5.09 16.30
CA TYR A 329 12.59 5.85 16.97
C TYR A 329 13.04 6.26 18.37
N LYS A 330 12.92 7.57 18.68
CA LYS A 330 13.04 8.05 20.06
C LYS A 330 11.83 7.63 20.92
N VAL A 331 10.68 7.46 20.28
CA VAL A 331 9.42 7.02 20.90
C VAL A 331 8.76 6.02 19.95
N LEU A 332 8.41 4.84 20.46
CA LEU A 332 7.75 3.81 19.66
C LEU A 332 6.46 4.36 19.02
N PRO A 333 6.26 4.18 17.71
CA PRO A 333 5.11 4.76 17.02
C PRO A 333 3.83 4.01 17.40
N LYS A 334 2.85 4.72 18.00
CA LYS A 334 1.51 4.21 18.31
C LYS A 334 0.62 4.16 17.05
N VAL A 335 0.85 3.18 16.19
CA VAL A 335 0.27 3.10 14.83
C VAL A 335 -0.50 1.81 14.55
N LEU A 336 -1.31 1.84 13.50
CA LEU A 336 -1.86 0.71 12.76
C LEU A 336 -1.06 0.54 11.46
N CYS A 337 -0.73 -0.70 11.11
CA CYS A 337 -0.22 -1.04 9.79
C CYS A 337 -1.41 -1.41 8.91
N VAL A 338 -1.56 -0.69 7.80
CA VAL A 338 -2.66 -0.90 6.86
C VAL A 338 -2.07 -1.30 5.52
N ALA A 339 -2.59 -2.36 4.91
CA ALA A 339 -2.09 -2.92 3.66
C ALA A 339 -3.20 -3.72 2.95
N PHE A 340 -2.90 -4.22 1.75
CA PHE A 340 -3.65 -5.35 1.18
C PHE A 340 -2.98 -6.64 1.59
N ASN A 341 -3.77 -7.60 2.05
CA ASN A 341 -3.30 -8.97 2.26
C ASN A 341 -3.62 -9.82 1.03
N HIS A 342 -2.58 -10.38 0.42
CA HIS A 342 -2.69 -11.21 -0.79
C HIS A 342 -2.08 -12.58 -0.54
N THR A 343 -2.72 -13.62 -1.06
CA THR A 343 -2.16 -14.98 -1.08
C THR A 343 -1.39 -15.21 -2.38
N PHE A 344 -0.26 -15.90 -2.29
CA PHE A 344 0.44 -16.40 -3.47
C PHE A 344 -0.42 -17.44 -4.19
N LYS A 345 -0.57 -17.26 -5.50
CA LYS A 345 -1.34 -18.13 -6.39
C LYS A 345 -0.40 -19.14 -7.05
N THR A 346 0.20 -19.99 -6.22
CA THR A 346 1.30 -20.88 -6.60
C THR A 346 0.84 -22.34 -6.58
N GLU A 347 1.11 -23.05 -7.66
CA GLU A 347 0.92 -24.50 -7.79
C GLU A 347 2.30 -25.17 -7.85
N PHE A 348 2.45 -26.31 -7.18
CA PHE A 348 3.73 -27.01 -7.09
C PHE A 348 3.65 -28.36 -7.77
N TYR A 349 4.69 -28.72 -8.52
CA TYR A 349 4.79 -30.01 -9.19
C TYR A 349 6.18 -30.62 -8.97
N LYS A 350 6.22 -31.88 -8.55
CA LYS A 350 7.46 -32.66 -8.51
C LYS A 350 7.76 -33.19 -9.91
N VAL A 351 8.99 -32.98 -10.38
CA VAL A 351 9.55 -33.56 -11.60
C VAL A 351 10.15 -34.91 -11.26
N ASN A 352 9.62 -35.97 -11.89
CA ASN A 352 10.12 -37.34 -11.77
C ASN A 352 10.55 -37.81 -13.17
N LYS A 353 11.61 -38.60 -13.28
CA LYS A 353 11.97 -39.23 -14.55
C LYS A 353 11.18 -40.53 -14.73
N LYS A 354 10.32 -40.57 -15.74
CA LYS A 354 9.69 -41.79 -16.24
C LYS A 354 10.63 -42.51 -17.19
N ASP A 355 10.90 -43.78 -16.93
CA ASP A 355 11.77 -44.66 -17.72
C ASP A 355 13.20 -44.11 -17.92
N GLY A 356 13.67 -43.24 -17.00
CA GLY A 356 14.99 -42.61 -17.06
C GLY A 356 15.16 -41.49 -18.11
N VAL A 357 14.14 -41.24 -18.94
CA VAL A 357 14.27 -40.35 -20.12
C VAL A 357 13.20 -39.26 -20.19
N ARG A 358 11.95 -39.51 -19.80
CA ARG A 358 10.86 -38.53 -19.96
C ARG A 358 10.43 -37.95 -18.62
N ASP A 359 10.26 -36.64 -18.55
CA ASP A 359 9.74 -36.03 -17.32
C ASP A 359 8.25 -36.33 -17.13
N GLN A 360 7.91 -36.73 -15.90
CA GLN A 360 6.57 -36.87 -15.37
C GLN A 360 6.38 -35.85 -14.25
N PHE A 361 5.22 -35.22 -14.21
CA PHE A 361 4.90 -34.18 -13.24
C PHE A 361 3.82 -34.65 -12.28
N THR A 362 4.10 -34.59 -10.99
CA THR A 362 3.14 -34.94 -9.93
C THR A 362 2.79 -33.69 -9.14
N ALA A 363 1.51 -33.32 -9.11
CA ALA A 363 1.04 -32.18 -8.32
C ALA A 363 1.34 -32.39 -6.83
N LEU A 364 1.81 -31.34 -6.17
CA LEU A 364 2.08 -31.29 -4.74
C LEU A 364 1.06 -30.39 -4.03
N THR A 365 0.91 -30.56 -2.73
CA THR A 365 0.01 -29.73 -1.93
C THR A 365 0.47 -28.27 -1.90
N PRO A 366 -0.36 -27.30 -2.34
CA PRO A 366 0.04 -25.89 -2.47
C PRO A 366 0.46 -25.20 -1.15
N ASN A 367 -0.10 -25.63 -0.03
CA ASN A 367 0.14 -25.04 1.30
C ASN A 367 1.24 -25.76 2.11
N ASN A 368 2.16 -26.46 1.44
CA ASN A 368 3.26 -27.12 2.13
C ASN A 368 4.30 -26.08 2.63
N PRO A 369 4.52 -25.93 3.96
CA PRO A 369 5.44 -24.93 4.50
C PRO A 369 6.88 -25.09 4.02
N THR A 370 7.33 -26.34 3.82
CA THR A 370 8.68 -26.64 3.32
C THR A 370 8.87 -26.10 1.90
N LEU A 371 7.85 -26.21 1.03
CA LEU A 371 7.92 -25.67 -0.33
C LEU A 371 7.92 -24.14 -0.35
N GLN A 372 7.19 -23.51 0.57
CA GLN A 372 7.23 -22.04 0.72
C GLN A 372 8.60 -21.57 1.19
N GLN A 373 9.21 -22.29 2.15
CA GLN A 373 10.55 -22.01 2.63
C GLN A 373 11.61 -22.13 1.50
N LEU A 374 11.48 -23.11 0.59
CA LEU A 374 12.35 -23.23 -0.59
C LEU A 374 12.30 -22.00 -1.51
N LEU A 375 11.15 -21.32 -1.58
CA LEU A 375 10.99 -20.09 -2.35
C LEU A 375 11.47 -18.84 -1.59
N GLY A 376 12.01 -19.00 -0.37
CA GLY A 376 12.34 -17.88 0.52
C GLY A 376 11.11 -17.13 1.02
N ARG A 377 9.92 -17.76 0.99
CA ARG A 377 8.66 -17.17 1.42
C ARG A 377 8.33 -17.69 2.83
N PRO A 378 8.36 -16.83 3.87
CA PRO A 378 8.05 -17.29 5.23
C PRO A 378 6.57 -17.67 5.41
N GLN A 379 5.70 -17.21 4.50
CA GLN A 379 4.26 -17.43 4.52
C GLN A 379 3.76 -17.59 3.07
N ASN A 380 2.62 -18.25 2.90
CA ASN A 380 1.93 -18.33 1.60
C ASN A 380 1.15 -17.05 1.23
N TRP A 381 1.30 -15.99 2.01
CA TRP A 381 0.72 -14.67 1.78
C TRP A 381 1.79 -13.59 1.87
N TYR A 382 1.48 -12.43 1.31
CA TYR A 382 2.32 -11.24 1.30
C TYR A 382 1.43 -10.01 1.42
N ILE A 383 2.03 -8.88 1.80
CA ILE A 383 1.30 -7.62 1.88
C ILE A 383 1.74 -6.63 0.81
N ARG A 384 0.84 -5.75 0.41
CA ARG A 384 1.12 -4.61 -0.49
C ARG A 384 0.65 -3.32 0.15
N GLY A 385 1.40 -2.24 -0.03
CA GLY A 385 0.97 -0.92 0.42
C GLY A 385 -0.37 -0.48 -0.17
N THR A 386 -1.13 0.27 0.63
CA THR A 386 -2.55 0.60 0.37
C THR A 386 -2.79 1.48 -0.84
N GLY A 387 -1.76 2.18 -1.31
CA GLY A 387 -1.93 3.19 -2.33
C GLY A 387 -1.75 4.62 -1.82
N SER A 388 -2.01 4.86 -0.52
CA SER A 388 -1.95 6.18 0.13
C SER A 388 -0.60 6.82 -0.15
N CYS A 389 -0.63 8.10 -0.52
CA CYS A 389 0.53 8.78 -1.07
C CYS A 389 0.63 10.23 -0.58
N ALA A 390 1.56 10.99 -1.18
CA ALA A 390 1.69 12.41 -0.91
C ALA A 390 0.35 13.12 -1.14
N GLY A 391 -0.14 13.85 -0.13
CA GLY A 391 -1.45 14.50 -0.14
C GLY A 391 -2.51 13.80 0.70
N ASP A 392 -2.37 12.50 0.98
CA ASP A 392 -3.32 11.75 1.82
C ASP A 392 -3.04 11.89 3.32
N SER A 393 -1.88 12.42 3.70
CA SER A 393 -1.51 12.64 5.11
C SER A 393 -2.60 13.43 5.85
N GLY A 394 -3.04 12.88 6.98
CA GLY A 394 -4.18 13.37 7.76
C GLY A 394 -5.54 12.78 7.39
N GLY A 395 -5.65 12.08 6.27
CA GLY A 395 -6.88 11.44 5.80
C GLY A 395 -7.31 10.25 6.66
N PRO A 396 -8.63 9.93 6.68
CA PRO A 396 -9.23 8.96 7.57
C PRO A 396 -8.99 7.52 7.10
N LEU A 397 -8.76 6.65 8.08
CA LEU A 397 -9.04 5.22 8.03
C LEU A 397 -10.25 4.99 8.93
N PHE A 398 -11.33 4.47 8.38
CA PHE A 398 -12.59 4.31 9.09
C PHE A 398 -13.26 2.98 8.80
N LYS A 399 -14.17 2.56 9.68
CA LYS A 399 -15.08 1.45 9.45
C LYS A 399 -16.50 1.95 9.26
N VAL A 400 -17.27 1.19 8.50
CA VAL A 400 -18.70 1.41 8.30
C VAL A 400 -19.42 0.34 9.11
N LEU A 401 -20.17 0.77 10.12
CA LEU A 401 -20.94 -0.13 10.98
C LEU A 401 -22.43 -0.03 10.62
N PRO A 402 -23.08 -1.13 10.21
CA PRO A 402 -24.53 -1.15 10.05
C PRO A 402 -25.18 -1.14 11.44
N ARG A 403 -26.14 -0.24 11.67
CA ARG A 403 -26.97 -0.21 12.88
C ARG A 403 -28.42 -0.57 12.58
N PRO A 404 -29.18 -1.08 13.57
CA PRO A 404 -30.61 -1.24 13.44
C PRO A 404 -31.22 0.15 13.17
N LYS A 405 -32.02 0.30 12.09
CA LYS A 405 -32.69 1.53 11.58
C LYS A 405 -32.03 2.27 10.39
N ASP A 406 -31.31 1.58 9.51
CA ASP A 406 -30.75 2.16 8.26
C ASP A 406 -29.76 3.33 8.44
N VAL A 407 -29.31 3.60 9.67
CA VAL A 407 -28.27 4.59 9.94
C VAL A 407 -26.91 3.93 9.75
N THR A 408 -26.13 4.48 8.82
CA THR A 408 -24.75 4.05 8.57
C THR A 408 -23.80 4.83 9.47
N GLU A 409 -23.10 4.15 10.37
CA GLU A 409 -22.12 4.78 11.26
C GLU A 409 -20.71 4.69 10.67
N TYR A 410 -20.06 5.84 10.55
CA TYR A 410 -18.66 5.94 10.15
C TYR A 410 -17.80 6.13 11.39
N VAL A 411 -16.96 5.14 11.67
CA VAL A 411 -16.11 5.15 12.85
C VAL A 411 -14.66 5.35 12.45
N LEU A 412 -14.10 6.50 12.81
CA LEU A 412 -12.70 6.83 12.57
C LEU A 412 -11.81 5.99 13.50
N ILE A 413 -10.96 5.15 12.92
CA ILE A 413 -10.05 4.26 13.66
C ILE A 413 -8.57 4.60 13.44
N GLY A 414 -8.25 5.34 12.37
CA GLY A 414 -6.87 5.71 12.05
C GLY A 414 -6.75 7.01 11.26
N ILE A 415 -5.56 7.61 11.33
CA ILE A 415 -5.21 8.84 10.59
C ILE A 415 -3.94 8.63 9.78
N THR A 416 -3.99 8.85 8.47
CA THR A 416 -2.86 8.62 7.56
C THR A 416 -1.65 9.42 8.01
N SER A 417 -0.53 8.73 8.30
CA SER A 417 0.69 9.38 8.78
C SER A 417 1.80 9.35 7.74
N ARG A 418 2.23 8.14 7.35
CA ARG A 418 3.34 7.93 6.42
C ARG A 418 3.25 6.55 5.75
N GLY A 419 3.83 6.43 4.56
CA GLY A 419 4.27 5.12 4.05
C GLY A 419 5.51 4.65 4.80
N THR A 420 5.80 3.34 4.76
CA THR A 420 7.00 2.76 5.40
C THR A 420 7.95 2.14 4.38
N GLY A 421 8.87 1.32 4.87
CA GLY A 421 9.66 0.44 4.02
C GLY A 421 10.82 1.10 3.29
N VAL A 422 11.64 0.21 2.74
CA VAL A 422 12.72 0.65 1.88
C VAL A 422 12.18 1.33 0.67
N ARG A 423 10.96 0.98 0.14
CA ARG A 423 10.26 1.26 -1.17
C ARG A 423 9.54 2.59 -1.40
N GLY A 424 9.60 3.50 -0.44
CA GLY A 424 9.11 4.87 -0.60
C GLY A 424 7.67 5.02 -0.13
N ASN A 425 7.08 6.20 -0.37
CA ASN A 425 5.91 6.62 0.40
C ASN A 425 4.57 6.04 -0.08
N CYS A 426 4.54 5.30 -1.19
CA CYS A 426 3.30 4.95 -1.87
C CYS A 426 3.40 3.55 -2.50
N GLY A 427 2.78 2.55 -1.88
CA GLY A 427 2.64 1.19 -2.43
C GLY A 427 3.92 0.34 -2.44
N GLY A 428 3.93 -0.70 -3.26
CA GLY A 428 4.97 -1.73 -3.28
C GLY A 428 4.69 -2.91 -2.33
N LEU A 429 5.35 -4.02 -2.63
CA LEU A 429 5.39 -5.22 -1.78
C LEU A 429 6.00 -4.92 -0.42
N ASP A 430 5.46 -5.55 0.63
CA ASP A 430 5.95 -5.48 2.01
C ASP A 430 6.10 -4.05 2.55
N ASN A 431 5.24 -3.15 2.07
CA ASN A 431 5.25 -1.74 2.41
C ASN A 431 3.89 -1.27 2.97
N PRO A 432 3.53 -1.64 4.22
CA PRO A 432 2.29 -1.16 4.82
C PRO A 432 2.33 0.36 5.03
N THR A 433 1.18 0.99 4.94
CA THR A 433 1.01 2.39 5.30
C THR A 433 0.71 2.50 6.79
N HIS A 434 1.41 3.38 7.50
CA HIS A 434 1.17 3.64 8.91
C HIS A 434 0.07 4.70 9.11
N TYR A 435 -0.93 4.30 9.89
CA TYR A 435 -2.00 5.17 10.36
C TYR A 435 -1.85 5.36 11.86
N VAL A 436 -2.02 6.58 12.37
CA VAL A 436 -2.04 6.80 13.82
C VAL A 436 -3.24 6.07 14.42
N ARG A 437 -3.05 5.26 15.46
CA ARG A 437 -4.12 4.49 16.09
C ARG A 437 -4.96 5.40 16.97
N VAL A 438 -6.10 5.88 16.46
CA VAL A 438 -6.91 6.96 17.09
C VAL A 438 -7.30 6.62 18.53
N LYS A 439 -7.68 5.37 18.81
CA LYS A 439 -7.99 4.87 20.17
C LYS A 439 -6.96 5.31 21.23
N LEU A 440 -5.67 5.23 20.92
CA LEU A 440 -4.59 5.51 21.87
C LEU A 440 -4.41 7.01 22.17
N PHE A 441 -5.17 7.86 21.47
CA PHE A 441 -5.11 9.30 21.61
C PHE A 441 -6.47 9.89 22.00
N VAL A 442 -7.48 9.09 22.34
CA VAL A 442 -8.80 9.61 22.72
C VAL A 442 -8.73 10.50 23.96
N LYS A 443 -8.00 10.09 25.02
CA LYS A 443 -7.76 10.94 26.21
C LYS A 443 -7.17 12.31 25.80
N TRP A 444 -6.18 12.29 24.90
CA TRP A 444 -5.59 13.51 24.34
C TRP A 444 -6.62 14.31 23.53
N ILE A 445 -7.44 13.68 22.68
CA ILE A 445 -8.47 14.36 21.88
C ILE A 445 -9.50 15.06 22.78
N LEU A 446 -9.99 14.36 23.80
CA LEU A 446 -10.98 14.87 24.74
C LEU A 446 -10.49 16.14 25.46
N SER A 447 -9.18 16.23 25.76
CA SER A 447 -8.62 17.42 26.42
C SER A 447 -8.69 18.72 25.60
N TYR A 448 -8.95 18.65 24.29
CA TYR A 448 -9.11 19.83 23.42
C TYR A 448 -10.58 20.08 23.05
N VAL A 449 -11.34 19.00 22.89
CA VAL A 449 -12.67 19.04 22.28
C VAL A 449 -13.78 19.09 23.34
N GLY A 450 -13.56 18.52 24.53
CA GLY A 450 -14.63 18.23 25.49
C GLY A 450 -15.37 16.93 25.12
N GLU A 451 -15.83 16.20 26.13
CA GLU A 451 -16.56 14.93 25.93
C GLU A 451 -17.93 15.17 25.28
N GLU A 452 -18.58 16.27 25.63
CA GLU A 452 -19.89 16.69 25.13
C GLU A 452 -19.89 17.02 23.63
N ASN A 453 -18.72 17.30 23.05
CA ASN A 453 -18.58 17.66 21.64
C ASN A 453 -18.02 16.53 20.77
N LEU A 454 -17.74 15.35 21.36
CA LEU A 454 -17.13 14.22 20.67
C LEU A 454 -18.05 13.00 20.66
N CYS A 455 -18.43 12.54 19.47
CA CYS A 455 -19.22 11.32 19.34
C CYS A 455 -18.29 10.10 19.49
N LEU A 456 -18.44 9.30 20.54
CA LEU A 456 -17.62 8.11 20.78
C LEU A 456 -18.36 6.83 20.36
N SER A 457 -17.78 6.03 19.47
CA SER A 457 -18.30 4.70 19.15
C SER A 457 -17.80 3.68 20.15
N ARG A 458 -18.69 3.27 21.06
CA ARG A 458 -18.51 2.20 22.04
C ARG A 458 -19.22 0.95 21.51
N THR A 459 -18.52 -0.17 21.46
CA THR A 459 -19.16 -1.49 21.29
C THR A 459 -19.78 -1.92 22.62
N SER A 460 -20.91 -2.62 22.53
CA SER A 460 -21.65 -3.09 23.69
C SER A 460 -20.76 -3.99 24.56
N GLY A 461 -20.43 -3.54 25.77
CA GLY A 461 -19.78 -4.36 26.80
C GLY A 461 -18.45 -3.85 27.37
N THR A 462 -17.82 -2.82 26.80
CA THR A 462 -16.54 -2.29 27.33
C THR A 462 -16.74 -0.96 28.05
N LYS A 463 -16.63 -0.99 29.39
CA LYS A 463 -16.32 0.22 30.17
C LYS A 463 -14.90 0.67 29.79
N LEU A 464 -14.66 1.98 29.80
CA LEU A 464 -13.31 2.53 29.70
C LEU A 464 -12.50 2.00 30.89
N GLU A 465 -11.75 0.92 30.69
CA GLU A 465 -10.68 0.59 31.63
C GLU A 465 -9.61 1.67 31.49
N HIS A 466 -9.30 2.28 32.63
CA HIS A 466 -8.16 3.16 32.80
C HIS A 466 -6.90 2.33 32.61
N ASP A 467 -6.47 2.15 31.36
CA ASP A 467 -5.10 1.73 31.07
C ASP A 467 -4.22 2.95 31.34
N ASP A 468 -3.73 3.04 32.57
CA ASP A 468 -2.56 3.81 32.95
C ASP A 468 -1.36 2.86 32.92
N GLU A 469 -0.66 2.82 31.78
CA GLU A 469 0.77 2.46 31.65
C GLU A 469 1.35 2.95 30.30
#